data_AF-A0A7W0W0J5-F1
#
_entry.id   AF-A0A7W0W0J5-F1
#
_cell.length_a   1.000
_cell.length_b   1.000
_cell.length_c   1.000
_cell.angle_alpha   90.00
_cell.angle_beta   90.00
_cell.angle_gamma   90.00
#
_symmetry.space_group_name_H-M   'P 1'
#
loop_
_entity.id
_entity.type
_entity.pdbx_description
1 polymer ?
#
loop_
_entity_poly.entity_id
_entity_poly.type
_entity_poly.pdbx_seq_one_letter_code
_entity_poly.pdbx_strand_id
1 'polypeptide(L)'
;MEALWQDPIPAQRRKYAFVAAGIVAASIGVGSLFASDHQDTPEVELNPRLDINDMCAFPGAGGTSTDRVTLIMTTSSATPAGAQAQFDPSILYQMKIDKYCSV
;
A
#
# COMPACT_ATOMS: atom_id res chain seq x y z
N MET A 1 -46.53 29.60 -2.86
CA MET A 1 -45.90 28.30 -3.13
C MET A 1 -45.19 28.42 -4.48
N GLU A 2 -44.00 29.01 -4.50
CA GLU A 2 -43.17 29.07 -5.70
C GLU A 2 -42.10 27.99 -5.60
N ALA A 3 -42.13 27.08 -6.58
CA ALA A 3 -41.19 25.98 -6.68
C ALA A 3 -39.82 26.53 -7.11
N LEU A 4 -38.80 26.25 -6.29
CA LEU A 4 -37.39 26.48 -6.61
C LEU A 4 -37.02 25.65 -7.85
N TRP A 5 -37.09 26.27 -9.03
CA TRP A 5 -36.61 25.71 -10.28
C TRP A 5 -35.08 25.60 -10.21
N GLN A 6 -34.56 24.38 -10.13
CA GLN A 6 -33.14 24.13 -10.30
C GLN A 6 -32.84 24.14 -11.79
N ASP A 7 -32.27 25.24 -12.28
CA ASP A 7 -31.84 25.33 -13.68
C ASP A 7 -30.87 24.17 -14.01
N PRO A 8 -31.14 23.36 -15.05
CA PRO A 8 -30.23 22.30 -15.43
C PRO A 8 -28.92 22.94 -15.86
N ILE A 9 -27.84 22.53 -15.19
CA ILE A 9 -26.48 23.01 -15.49
C ILE A 9 -26.24 22.93 -17.01
N PRO A 10 -25.96 24.05 -17.69
CA PRO A 10 -25.88 24.10 -19.15
C PRO A 10 -24.84 23.11 -19.66
N ALA A 11 -25.13 22.46 -20.79
CA ALA A 11 -24.35 21.33 -21.31
C ALA A 11 -22.84 21.65 -21.49
N GLN A 12 -22.49 22.91 -21.74
CA GLN A 12 -21.10 23.36 -21.80
C GLN A 12 -20.37 23.22 -20.45
N ARG A 13 -21.02 23.57 -19.33
CA ARG A 13 -20.46 23.38 -17.98
C ARG A 13 -20.25 21.91 -17.64
N ARG A 14 -21.11 21.01 -18.14
CA ARG A 14 -20.95 19.56 -17.99
C ARG A 14 -19.71 19.06 -18.73
N LYS A 15 -19.46 19.53 -19.96
CA LYS A 15 -18.25 19.19 -20.73
C LYS A 15 -16.97 19.58 -20.00
N TYR A 16 -16.91 20.80 -19.47
CA TYR A 16 -15.75 21.25 -18.70
C TYR A 16 -15.57 20.49 -17.38
N ALA A 17 -16.66 20.09 -16.71
CA ALA A 17 -16.61 19.26 -15.53
C ALA A 17 -16.01 17.87 -15.81
N PHE A 18 -16.39 17.24 -16.94
CA PHE A 18 -15.80 15.95 -17.35
C PHE A 18 -14.33 16.07 -17.75
N VAL A 19 -13.94 17.15 -18.42
CA VAL A 19 -12.53 17.42 -18.74
C VAL A 19 -11.71 17.64 -17.47
N ALA A 20 -12.21 18.44 -16.53
CA ALA A 20 -11.54 18.68 -15.25
C ALA A 20 -11.41 17.38 -14.43
N ALA A 21 -12.47 16.56 -14.37
CA ALA A 21 -12.42 15.26 -13.71
C ALA A 21 -11.42 14.30 -14.37
N GLY A 22 -11.34 14.30 -15.71
CA GLY A 22 -10.36 13.51 -16.47
C GLY A 22 -8.92 13.94 -16.20
N ILE A 23 -8.64 15.24 -16.11
CA ILE A 23 -7.30 15.77 -15.79
C ILE A 23 -6.91 15.39 -14.35
N VAL A 24 -7.83 15.52 -13.38
CA VAL A 24 -7.57 15.12 -11.99
C VAL A 24 -7.31 13.61 -11.90
N ALA A 25 -8.15 12.78 -12.53
CA ALA A 25 -7.96 11.33 -12.56
C ALA A 25 -6.63 10.94 -13.23
N ALA A 26 -6.26 11.60 -14.33
CA ALA A 26 -4.98 11.37 -14.98
C ALA A 26 -3.78 11.79 -14.09
N SER A 27 -3.90 12.89 -13.34
CA SER A 27 -2.83 13.35 -12.45
C SER A 27 -2.53 12.40 -11.27
N ILE A 28 -3.51 11.58 -10.87
CA ILE A 28 -3.32 10.56 -9.83
C ILE A 28 -2.55 9.33 -10.37
N GLY A 29 -2.55 9.10 -11.69
CA GLY A 29 -1.94 7.92 -12.32
C GLY A 29 -0.52 8.10 -12.87
N VAL A 30 0.04 9.32 -12.87
CA VAL A 30 1.37 9.63 -13.49
C VAL A 30 2.50 9.68 -12.47
N GLY A 31 2.24 9.32 -11.21
CA GLY A 31 3.34 8.97 -10.30
C GLY A 31 3.99 7.70 -10.83
N SER A 32 5.19 7.79 -11.40
CA SER A 32 6.05 6.62 -11.55
C SER A 32 6.21 6.03 -10.15
N LEU A 33 5.50 4.93 -9.88
CA LEU A 33 5.74 4.11 -8.72
C LEU A 33 7.10 3.46 -8.97
N PHE A 34 8.17 4.16 -8.58
CA PHE A 34 9.46 3.53 -8.32
C PHE A 34 9.29 2.70 -7.05
N ALA A 35 8.49 1.65 -7.16
CA ALA A 35 8.57 0.56 -6.22
C ALA A 35 9.92 -0.10 -6.47
N SER A 36 10.72 -0.24 -5.43
CA SER A 36 11.86 -1.14 -5.48
C SER A 36 11.29 -2.54 -5.68
N ASP A 37 11.33 -3.06 -6.90
CA ASP A 37 11.05 -4.47 -7.13
C ASP A 37 12.20 -5.24 -6.52
N HIS A 38 11.93 -5.95 -5.44
CA HIS A 38 12.96 -6.65 -4.69
C HIS A 38 13.33 -8.00 -5.35
N GLN A 39 12.71 -8.32 -6.51
CA GLN A 39 13.01 -9.50 -7.33
C GLN A 39 14.25 -9.36 -8.24
N ASP A 40 14.94 -8.22 -8.25
CA ASP A 40 15.99 -7.94 -9.25
C ASP A 40 17.32 -8.71 -9.06
N THR A 41 17.40 -9.63 -8.10
CA THR A 41 18.62 -10.44 -7.86
C THR A 41 18.38 -11.92 -8.18
N PRO A 42 19.30 -12.61 -8.90
CA PRO A 42 19.18 -14.03 -9.20
C PRO A 42 18.98 -14.91 -7.96
N GLU A 43 19.52 -14.49 -6.82
CA GLU A 43 19.40 -15.19 -5.55
C GLU A 43 17.96 -15.20 -5.03
N VAL A 44 17.22 -14.10 -5.18
CA VAL A 44 15.81 -13.99 -4.79
C VAL A 44 14.91 -14.85 -5.70
N GLU A 45 15.20 -14.92 -6.99
CA GLU A 45 14.48 -15.82 -7.91
C GLU A 45 14.68 -17.30 -7.52
N LEU A 46 15.90 -17.67 -7.12
CA LEU A 46 16.24 -19.04 -6.74
C LEU A 46 15.68 -19.44 -5.37
N ASN A 47 15.66 -18.50 -4.41
CA ASN A 47 15.02 -18.70 -3.11
C ASN A 47 14.10 -17.52 -2.77
N PRO A 48 12.79 -17.61 -3.11
CA PRO A 48 11.80 -16.56 -2.85
C PRO A 48 11.64 -16.18 -1.37
N ARG A 49 12.20 -16.97 -0.45
CA ARG A 49 12.19 -16.65 1.00
C ARG A 49 13.22 -15.59 1.38
N LEU A 50 14.15 -15.25 0.49
CA LEU A 50 15.06 -14.12 0.64
C LEU A 50 14.35 -12.78 0.44
N ASP A 51 13.18 -12.80 -0.20
CA ASP A 51 12.40 -11.60 -0.48
C ASP A 51 11.47 -11.23 0.68
N ILE A 52 11.69 -10.05 1.26
CA ILE A 52 10.76 -9.43 2.21
C ILE A 52 9.84 -8.54 1.39
N ASN A 53 8.60 -9.00 1.18
CA ASN A 53 7.65 -8.32 0.31
C ASN A 53 6.86 -7.21 1.00
N ASP A 54 6.41 -7.43 2.25
CA ASP A 54 5.63 -6.44 2.98
C ASP A 54 5.98 -6.38 4.47
N MET A 55 5.84 -5.16 5.03
CA MET A 55 5.74 -4.94 6.46
C MET A 55 4.47 -4.15 6.77
N CYS A 56 3.63 -4.68 7.65
CA CYS A 56 2.42 -4.00 8.11
C CYS A 56 2.49 -3.78 9.62
N ALA A 57 2.20 -2.55 10.05
CA ALA A 57 2.11 -2.17 11.45
C ALA A 57 0.65 -1.95 11.84
N PHE A 58 0.24 -2.53 12.97
CA PHE A 58 -1.10 -2.41 13.53
C PHE A 58 -1.01 -1.90 14.97
N PRO A 59 -2.01 -1.15 15.44
CA PRO A 59 -2.18 -0.90 16.86
C PRO A 59 -2.17 -2.21 17.66
N GLY A 60 -1.41 -2.26 18.74
CA GLY A 60 -1.33 -3.41 19.61
C GLY A 60 -2.66 -3.70 20.32
N ALA A 61 -2.81 -4.94 20.80
CA ALA A 61 -3.99 -5.37 21.56
C ALA A 61 -5.34 -5.14 20.84
N GLY A 62 -5.39 -5.38 19.53
CA GLY A 62 -6.61 -5.23 18.74
C GLY A 62 -7.14 -3.78 18.68
N GLY A 63 -6.25 -2.79 18.81
CA GLY A 63 -6.63 -1.38 18.78
C GLY A 63 -6.84 -0.72 20.13
N THR A 64 -6.66 -1.44 21.24
CA THR A 64 -6.94 -0.91 22.59
C THR A 64 -5.75 -0.27 23.29
N SER A 65 -4.53 -0.44 22.76
CA SER A 65 -3.31 0.13 23.35
C SER A 65 -2.63 1.11 22.39
N THR A 66 -2.26 2.28 22.92
CA THR A 66 -1.45 3.30 22.22
C THR A 66 0.05 3.05 22.34
N ASP A 67 0.47 2.19 23.25
CA ASP A 67 1.88 2.02 23.64
C ASP A 67 2.50 0.75 23.05
N ARG A 68 1.73 0.02 22.23
CA ARG A 68 2.14 -1.22 21.59
C ARG A 68 1.81 -1.19 20.11
N VAL A 69 2.70 -1.77 19.32
CA VAL A 69 2.52 -1.98 17.89
C VAL A 69 2.72 -3.46 17.62
N THR A 70 1.81 -4.05 16.85
CA THR A 70 1.99 -5.37 16.26
C THR A 70 2.58 -5.17 14.87
N LEU A 71 3.68 -5.84 14.58
CA LEU A 71 4.30 -5.79 13.27
C LEU A 71 4.22 -7.17 12.62
N ILE A 72 3.79 -7.20 11.37
CA ILE A 72 3.72 -8.40 10.54
C ILE A 72 4.70 -8.18 9.39
N MET A 73 5.69 -9.05 9.29
CA MET A 73 6.61 -9.14 8.16
C MET A 73 6.26 -10.40 7.38
N THR A 74 6.16 -10.27 6.06
CA THR A 74 5.97 -11.41 5.16
C THR A 74 7.23 -11.64 4.33
N THR A 75 7.53 -12.91 4.12
CA THR A 75 8.62 -13.37 3.26
C THR A 75 8.00 -14.30 2.24
N SER A 76 8.36 -14.17 0.96
CA SER A 76 7.73 -14.87 -0.19
C SER A 76 6.26 -14.52 -0.45
N SER A 77 5.84 -14.54 -1.71
CA SER A 77 4.43 -14.36 -2.07
C SER A 77 3.63 -15.64 -1.79
N ALA A 78 2.59 -15.51 -0.97
CA ALA A 78 1.57 -16.50 -0.63
C ALA A 78 2.04 -17.82 0.03
N THR A 79 1.87 -17.92 1.36
CA THR A 79 1.79 -19.22 2.03
C THR A 79 0.52 -19.94 1.55
N PRO A 80 0.60 -21.18 1.01
CA PRO A 80 -0.57 -21.92 0.58
C PRO A 80 -1.61 -22.04 1.69
N ALA A 81 -2.89 -22.04 1.34
CA ALA A 81 -3.97 -22.20 2.32
C ALA A 81 -3.80 -23.51 3.11
N GLY A 82 -3.77 -23.40 4.44
CA GLY A 82 -3.54 -24.54 5.35
C GLY A 82 -2.07 -24.88 5.61
N ALA A 83 -1.12 -24.24 4.92
CA ALA A 83 0.30 -24.32 5.27
C ALA A 83 0.65 -23.30 6.37
N GLN A 84 1.64 -23.63 7.18
CA GLN A 84 2.17 -22.70 8.16
C GLN A 84 3.23 -21.81 7.51
N ALA A 85 3.17 -20.51 7.80
CA ALA A 85 4.28 -19.62 7.51
C ALA A 85 5.48 -20.03 8.37
N GLN A 86 6.64 -20.19 7.74
CA GLN A 86 7.88 -20.57 8.40
C GLN A 86 9.01 -19.74 7.81
N PHE A 87 9.94 -19.29 8.65
CA PHE A 87 11.20 -18.69 8.19
C PHE A 87 12.17 -19.77 7.72
N ASP A 88 13.02 -19.44 6.76
CA ASP A 88 14.16 -20.30 6.42
C ASP A 88 15.22 -20.20 7.54
N PRO A 89 15.62 -21.30 8.19
CA PRO A 89 16.57 -21.26 9.29
C PRO A 89 18.00 -20.89 8.84
N SER A 90 18.29 -20.91 7.54
CA SER A 90 19.59 -20.55 6.98
C SER A 90 19.72 -19.07 6.60
N ILE A 91 18.63 -18.31 6.71
CA ILE A 91 18.56 -16.90 6.32
C ILE A 91 18.49 -16.01 7.56
N LEU A 92 19.30 -14.96 7.58
CA LEU A 92 19.22 -13.91 8.59
C LEU A 92 18.19 -12.85 8.17
N TYR A 93 17.03 -12.87 8.80
CA TYR A 93 16.04 -11.79 8.69
C TYR A 93 16.34 -10.72 9.74
N GLN A 94 16.64 -9.50 9.30
CA GLN A 94 16.93 -8.39 10.20
C GLN A 94 15.92 -7.26 10.04
N MET A 95 15.39 -6.80 11.17
CA MET A 95 14.56 -5.61 11.29
C MET A 95 15.27 -4.59 12.18
N LYS A 96 15.37 -3.36 11.70
CA LYS A 96 15.94 -2.22 12.45
C LYS A 96 14.83 -1.22 12.71
N ILE A 97 14.67 -0.83 13.97
CA ILE A 97 13.67 0.15 14.40
C ILE A 97 14.42 1.34 14.99
N ASP A 98 14.35 2.46 14.29
CA ASP A 98 14.91 3.72 14.76
C ASP A 98 13.82 4.59 15.37
N LYS A 99 14.12 5.21 16.52
CA LYS A 99 13.15 6.00 17.30
C LYS A 99 12.96 7.42 16.80
N TYR A 100 13.73 7.85 15.79
CA TYR A 100 13.81 9.24 15.39
C TYR A 100 13.86 9.39 13.87
N CYS A 101 12.88 10.13 13.33
CA CYS A 101 13.07 10.93 12.14
C CYS A 101 13.10 12.38 12.65
N SER A 102 14.27 13.03 12.65
CA SER A 102 14.33 14.48 12.87
C SER A 102 13.76 15.14 11.61
N VAL A 103 12.53 15.65 11.72
CA VAL A 103 11.93 16.52 10.70
C VAL A 103 12.31 17.96 10.99
#